data_AF-A0A7X8D7G4-F1
#
_entry.id   AF-A0A7X8D7G4-F1
#
_cell.length_a   1.000
_cell.length_b   1.000
_cell.length_c   1.000
_cell.angle_alpha   90.00
_cell.angle_beta   90.00
_cell.angle_gamma   90.00
#
_symmetry.space_group_name_H-M   'P 1'
#
loop_
_entity.id
_entity.type
_entity.pdbx_description
1 polymer ?
#
loop_
_entity_poly.entity_id
_entity_poly.type
_entity_poly.pdbx_seq_one_letter_code
_entity_poly.pdbx_strand_id
1 'polypeptide(L)'
;MFCRFENRLEQTALTFAQPITKITAYNAADLEQAWRRIDTAHQAGHWVVLVLNYELGAHLLALPFARPSTTPLLSAYVFAQAHYTTPWLAHLSSPISLEAQATIRRHDYLKQVESIQRG
;
A
#
# COMPACT_ATOMS: atom_id res chain seq x y z
N MET A 1 -5.23 -17.97 1.12
CA MET A 1 -5.47 -16.52 1.06
C MET A 1 -5.02 -16.02 -0.31
N PHE A 2 -5.78 -15.14 -0.95
CA PHE A 2 -5.46 -14.56 -2.27
C PHE A 2 -5.36 -13.03 -2.16
N CYS A 3 -4.56 -12.41 -3.02
CA CYS A 3 -4.54 -10.96 -3.21
C CYS A 3 -5.03 -10.61 -4.62
N ARG A 4 -5.76 -9.51 -4.76
CA ARG A 4 -6.56 -9.19 -5.94
C ARG A 4 -6.46 -7.70 -6.26
N PHE A 5 -6.14 -7.38 -7.50
CA PHE A 5 -6.11 -6.01 -8.04
C PHE A 5 -6.96 -5.93 -9.29
N GLU A 6 -7.78 -4.88 -9.42
CA GLU A 6 -8.60 -4.62 -10.61
C GLU A 6 -8.18 -3.32 -11.28
N ASN A 7 -8.10 -3.34 -12.62
CA ASN A 7 -8.18 -2.16 -13.44
C ASN A 7 -9.51 -2.20 -14.23
N ARG A 8 -10.53 -1.54 -13.70
CA ARG A 8 -11.86 -1.49 -14.35
C ARG A 8 -11.90 -0.61 -15.59
N LEU A 9 -10.92 0.27 -15.79
CA LEU A 9 -10.83 1.07 -17.03
C LEU A 9 -10.40 0.18 -18.20
N GLU A 10 -9.46 -0.74 -17.96
CA GLU A 10 -8.94 -1.64 -18.98
C GLU A 10 -9.60 -3.02 -18.99
N GLN A 11 -10.56 -3.26 -18.10
CA GLN A 11 -11.22 -4.57 -17.93
C GLN A 11 -10.23 -5.71 -17.65
N THR A 12 -9.15 -5.42 -16.92
CA THR A 12 -8.14 -6.39 -16.49
C THR A 12 -8.08 -6.50 -14.98
N ALA A 13 -7.63 -7.65 -14.49
CA ALA A 13 -7.37 -7.88 -13.09
C ALA A 13 -6.17 -8.81 -12.93
N LEU A 14 -5.58 -8.80 -11.74
CA LEU A 14 -4.46 -9.65 -11.37
C LEU A 14 -4.78 -10.35 -10.05
N THR A 15 -4.69 -11.68 -10.04
CA THR A 15 -4.86 -12.52 -8.85
C THR A 15 -3.52 -13.13 -8.45
N PHE A 16 -3.11 -12.89 -7.21
CA PHE A 16 -1.96 -13.56 -6.60
C PHE A 16 -2.43 -14.73 -5.71
N ALA A 17 -1.81 -15.88 -5.87
CA ALA A 17 -2.18 -17.14 -5.24
C ALA A 17 -0.96 -17.86 -4.66
N GLN A 18 -1.22 -18.86 -3.80
CA GLN A 18 -0.19 -19.64 -3.11
C GLN A 18 0.75 -18.74 -2.28
N PRO A 19 0.27 -18.15 -1.16
CA PRO A 19 1.08 -17.28 -0.32
C PRO A 19 2.26 -18.06 0.26
N ILE A 20 3.44 -17.48 0.18
CA ILE A 20 4.71 -18.06 0.66
C ILE A 20 5.06 -17.45 2.02
N THR A 21 5.18 -16.13 2.07
CA THR A 21 5.60 -15.42 3.29
C THR A 21 5.17 -13.97 3.28
N LYS A 22 5.31 -13.31 4.43
CA LYS A 22 5.15 -11.87 4.60
C LYS A 22 6.45 -11.29 5.16
N ILE A 23 6.90 -10.20 4.57
CA ILE A 23 8.06 -9.41 5.02
C ILE A 23 7.54 -8.08 5.52
N THR A 24 8.04 -7.60 6.66
CA THR A 24 7.62 -6.34 7.27
C THR A 24 8.82 -5.57 7.80
N ALA A 25 8.75 -4.24 7.73
CA ALA A 25 9.67 -3.33 8.41
C ALA A 25 8.85 -2.29 9.19
N TYR A 26 9.16 -2.08 10.47
CA TYR A 26 8.44 -1.14 11.35
C TYR A 26 9.23 0.15 11.60
N ASN A 27 10.54 0.10 11.41
CA ASN A 27 11.45 1.22 11.59
C ASN A 27 12.53 1.24 10.50
N ALA A 28 13.32 2.30 10.44
CA ALA A 28 14.36 2.49 9.43
C ALA A 28 15.44 1.40 9.45
N ALA A 29 15.80 0.85 10.62
CA ALA A 29 16.84 -0.17 10.74
C ALA A 29 16.40 -1.52 10.14
N ASP A 30 15.10 -1.80 10.09
CA ASP A 30 14.58 -3.04 9.49
C ASP A 30 14.60 -3.01 7.94
N LEU A 31 14.66 -1.82 7.34
CA LEU A 31 14.42 -1.63 5.90
C LEU A 31 15.42 -2.39 5.04
N GLU A 32 16.71 -2.31 5.38
CA GLU A 32 17.76 -2.95 4.59
C GLU A 32 17.57 -4.48 4.51
N GLN A 33 17.24 -5.12 5.64
CA GLN A 33 16.96 -6.54 5.67
C GLN A 33 15.67 -6.88 4.91
N ALA A 34 14.63 -6.06 5.04
CA ALA A 34 13.37 -6.25 4.32
C ALA A 34 13.58 -6.20 2.80
N TRP A 35 14.36 -5.24 2.29
CA TRP A 35 14.69 -5.13 0.87
C TRP A 35 15.46 -6.35 0.36
N ARG A 36 16.49 -6.79 1.09
CA ARG A 36 17.25 -8.00 0.72
C ARG A 36 16.35 -9.24 0.61
N ARG A 37 15.38 -9.39 1.52
CA ARG A 37 14.43 -10.51 1.49
C ARG A 37 13.45 -10.42 0.31
N ILE A 38 13.03 -9.20 -0.05
CA ILE A 38 12.20 -8.94 -1.23
C ILE A 38 12.97 -9.31 -2.50
N ASP A 39 14.21 -8.84 -2.63
CA ASP A 39 15.06 -9.13 -3.78
C ASP A 39 15.31 -10.63 -3.90
N THR A 40 15.57 -11.32 -2.80
CA THR A 40 15.73 -12.78 -2.78
C THR A 40 14.47 -13.50 -3.27
N ALA A 41 13.29 -13.07 -2.81
CA ALA A 41 12.02 -13.66 -3.25
C ALA A 41 11.79 -13.42 -4.76
N HIS A 42 12.08 -12.22 -5.24
CA HIS A 42 11.98 -11.88 -6.66
C HIS A 42 12.96 -12.71 -7.52
N GLN A 43 14.21 -12.85 -7.09
CA GLN A 43 15.22 -13.69 -7.75
C GLN A 43 14.84 -15.18 -7.78
N ALA A 44 14.09 -15.64 -6.78
CA ALA A 44 13.52 -16.99 -6.75
C ALA A 44 12.29 -17.17 -7.68
N GLY A 45 11.94 -16.15 -8.47
CA GLY A 45 10.80 -16.19 -9.39
C GLY A 45 9.44 -16.03 -8.70
N HIS A 46 9.42 -15.54 -7.46
CA HIS A 46 8.17 -15.29 -6.74
C HIS A 46 7.61 -13.89 -7.03
N TRP A 47 6.31 -13.77 -6.89
CA TRP A 47 5.59 -12.50 -7.03
C TRP A 47 5.54 -11.78 -5.69
N VAL A 48 5.82 -10.48 -5.70
CA VAL A 48 5.84 -9.64 -4.49
C VAL A 48 4.83 -8.51 -4.61
N VAL A 49 3.88 -8.47 -3.68
CA VAL A 49 2.91 -7.39 -3.54
C VAL A 49 3.35 -6.45 -2.43
N LEU A 50 3.66 -5.21 -2.78
CA LEU A 50 4.11 -4.19 -1.84
C LEU A 50 2.92 -3.36 -1.30
N VAL A 51 2.92 -3.17 0.01
CA VAL A 51 2.06 -2.22 0.73
C VAL A 51 2.99 -1.30 1.51
N LEU A 52 3.18 -0.10 0.96
CA LEU A 52 4.11 0.89 1.49
C LEU A 52 3.31 1.99 2.17
N ASN A 53 3.62 2.25 3.43
CA ASN A 53 2.95 3.31 4.17
C ASN A 53 3.54 4.67 3.80
N TYR A 54 2.73 5.73 3.88
CA TYR A 54 3.17 7.08 3.52
C TYR A 54 4.41 7.53 4.31
N GLU A 55 4.46 7.17 5.60
CA GLU A 55 5.56 7.51 6.51
C GLU A 55 6.90 6.89 6.10
N LEU A 56 6.91 5.84 5.27
CA LEU A 56 8.15 5.25 4.74
C LEU A 56 9.00 6.31 4.04
N GLY A 57 8.38 7.22 3.29
CA GLY A 57 9.10 8.28 2.57
C GLY A 57 9.91 9.18 3.49
N ALA A 58 9.40 9.50 4.68
CA ALA A 58 10.12 10.31 5.65
C ALA A 58 11.39 9.62 6.16
N HIS A 59 11.34 8.29 6.35
CA HIS A 59 12.51 7.50 6.74
C HIS A 59 13.54 7.40 5.61
N LEU A 60 13.08 7.18 4.36
CA LEU A 60 13.97 7.09 3.19
C LEU A 60 14.71 8.41 2.89
N LEU A 61 14.05 9.55 3.13
CA LEU A 61 14.61 10.89 2.92
C LEU A 61 15.32 11.46 4.16
N ALA A 62 15.42 10.69 5.24
CA ALA A 62 15.98 11.11 6.52
C ALA A 62 15.39 12.45 7.04
N LEU A 63 14.07 12.63 6.90
CA LEU A 63 13.40 13.86 7.30
C LEU A 63 13.36 13.99 8.82
N PRO A 64 13.47 15.21 9.38
CA PRO A 64 13.53 15.42 10.83
C PRO A 64 12.24 15.02 11.57
N PHE A 65 11.13 14.89 10.85
CA PHE A 65 9.84 14.44 11.38
C PHE A 65 9.58 12.95 11.18
N ALA A 66 10.55 12.18 10.66
CA ALA A 66 10.43 10.73 10.56
C ALA A 66 10.28 10.14 11.98
N ARG A 67 9.15 9.46 12.22
CA ARG A 67 8.83 8.84 13.50
C ARG A 67 8.67 7.33 13.35
N PRO A 68 9.04 6.53 14.38
CA PRO A 68 8.66 5.13 14.42
C PRO A 68 7.14 4.98 14.26
N SER A 69 6.71 4.00 13.49
CA SER A 69 5.31 3.77 13.20
C SER A 69 4.78 2.57 13.99
N THR A 70 3.53 2.64 14.46
CA THR A 70 2.84 1.51 15.08
C THR A 70 2.34 0.50 14.04
N THR A 71 2.25 0.92 12.77
CA THR A 71 2.01 0.08 11.61
C THR A 71 3.32 -0.14 10.83
N PRO A 72 3.47 -1.25 10.08
CA PRO A 72 4.65 -1.43 9.25
C PRO A 72 4.82 -0.27 8.24
N LEU A 73 6.02 0.30 8.16
CA LEU A 73 6.41 1.24 7.09
C LEU A 73 6.37 0.54 5.73
N LEU A 74 6.72 -0.73 5.72
CA LEU A 74 6.66 -1.60 4.55
C LEU A 74 6.07 -2.95 4.96
N SER A 75 5.14 -3.45 4.14
CA SER A 75 4.76 -4.86 4.10
C SER A 75 4.92 -5.39 2.67
N ALA A 76 5.54 -6.54 2.51
CA ALA A 76 5.60 -7.26 1.25
C ALA A 76 4.99 -8.65 1.42
N TYR A 77 4.01 -8.99 0.58
CA TYR A 77 3.37 -10.30 0.56
C TYR A 77 3.90 -11.08 -0.63
N VAL A 78 4.48 -12.24 -0.37
CA VAL A 78 5.14 -13.06 -1.39
C VAL A 78 4.24 -14.21 -1.80
N PHE A 79 4.08 -14.42 -3.09
CA PHE A 79 3.20 -15.41 -3.70
C PHE A 79 3.93 -16.23 -4.76
N ALA A 80 3.59 -17.51 -4.87
CA ALA A 80 4.19 -18.39 -5.87
C ALA A 80 3.60 -18.17 -7.27
N GLN A 81 2.37 -17.66 -7.36
CA GLN A 81 1.65 -17.53 -8.62
C GLN A 81 0.95 -16.18 -8.76
N ALA A 82 0.91 -15.67 -9.98
CA ALA A 82 0.07 -14.56 -10.40
C ALA A 82 -0.62 -14.90 -11.71
N HIS A 83 -1.91 -14.55 -11.81
CA HIS A 83 -2.76 -14.84 -12.96
C HIS A 83 -3.50 -13.59 -13.38
N TYR A 84 -3.36 -13.18 -14.64
CA TYR A 84 -4.23 -12.16 -15.21
C TYR A 84 -5.64 -12.72 -15.41
N THR A 85 -6.64 -11.96 -14.98
CA THR A 85 -8.05 -12.32 -15.08
C THR A 85 -8.85 -11.09 -15.53
N THR A 86 -10.17 -11.23 -15.61
CA THR A 86 -11.09 -10.10 -15.71
C THR A 86 -11.47 -9.60 -14.31
N PRO A 87 -11.96 -8.34 -14.17
CA PRO A 87 -12.55 -7.85 -12.94
C PRO A 87 -13.64 -8.79 -12.41
N TRP A 88 -13.74 -8.88 -11.09
CA TRP A 88 -14.73 -9.66 -10.38
C TRP A 88 -16.07 -8.93 -10.38
N LEU A 89 -17.13 -9.68 -10.70
CA LEU A 89 -18.49 -9.18 -10.59
C LEU A 89 -18.83 -8.99 -9.12
N ALA A 90 -19.24 -7.77 -8.77
CA ALA A 90 -19.86 -7.53 -7.48
C ALA A 90 -21.16 -8.36 -7.42
N HIS A 91 -21.39 -9.06 -6.32
CA HIS A 91 -22.70 -9.66 -6.09
C HIS A 91 -23.74 -8.54 -6.01
N LEU A 92 -24.89 -8.74 -6.67
CA LEU A 92 -26.04 -7.84 -6.56
C LEU A 92 -26.65 -7.97 -5.16
N SER A 93 -26.01 -7.34 -4.18
CA SER A 93 -26.55 -7.12 -2.85
C SER A 93 -27.37 -5.82 -2.83
N SER A 94 -28.29 -5.70 -1.87
CA SER A 94 -29.10 -4.50 -1.65
C SER A 94 -28.26 -3.22 -1.73
N PRO A 95 -28.81 -2.12 -2.27
CA PRO A 95 -28.07 -0.88 -2.41
C PRO A 95 -27.57 -0.40 -1.05
N ILE A 96 -26.25 -0.32 -0.89
CA ILE A 96 -25.60 0.30 0.26
C ILE A 96 -25.43 1.78 -0.09
N SER A 97 -25.94 2.66 0.77
CA SER A 97 -25.60 4.08 0.71
C SER A 97 -24.35 4.33 1.55
N LEU A 98 -23.37 5.03 0.98
CA LEU A 98 -22.21 5.52 1.71
C LEU A 98 -22.33 7.03 1.81
N GLU A 99 -22.34 7.54 3.03
CA GLU A 99 -22.20 8.97 3.30
C GLU A 99 -20.81 9.21 3.86
N ALA A 100 -20.08 10.13 3.25
CA ALA A 100 -18.75 10.54 3.69
C ALA A 100 -18.72 12.06 3.84
N GLN A 101 -18.15 12.52 4.94
CA GLN A 101 -17.90 13.94 5.19
C GLN A 101 -16.42 14.17 5.43
N ALA A 102 -15.90 15.31 4.96
CA ALA A 102 -14.55 15.71 5.26
C ALA A 102 -14.41 15.97 6.77
N THR A 103 -13.36 15.41 7.38
CA THR A 103 -13.05 15.65 8.80
C THR A 103 -12.45 17.03 9.04
N ILE A 104 -11.87 17.65 8.02
CA ILE A 104 -11.29 18.99 8.05
C ILE A 104 -12.28 19.96 7.38
N ARG A 105 -12.61 21.07 8.06
CA ARG A 105 -13.44 22.13 7.48
C ARG A 105 -12.66 22.83 6.36
N ARG A 106 -13.36 23.16 5.27
CA ARG A 106 -12.76 23.86 4.11
C ARG A 106 -11.93 25.08 4.50
N HIS A 107 -12.45 25.91 5.41
CA HIS A 107 -11.76 27.11 5.88
C HIS A 107 -10.42 26.81 6.54
N ASP A 108 -10.38 25.80 7.40
CA ASP A 108 -9.18 25.41 8.13
C ASP A 108 -8.14 24.78 7.19
N TYR A 109 -8.61 23.99 6.21
CA TYR A 109 -7.76 23.48 5.14
C TYR A 109 -7.13 24.62 4.32
N LEU A 110 -7.92 25.60 3.87
CA LEU A 110 -7.42 26.72 3.07
C LEU A 110 -6.41 27.58 3.84
N LYS A 111 -6.63 27.80 5.14
CA LYS A 111 -5.64 28.46 6.01
C LYS A 111 -4.29 27.75 6.02
N GLN A 112 -4.29 26.41 6.09
CA GLN A 112 -3.04 25.63 6.05
C GLN A 112 -2.35 25.75 4.69
N VAL A 113 -3.10 25.69 3.59
CA VAL A 113 -2.56 25.87 2.23
C VAL A 113 -1.94 27.25 2.07
N GLU A 114 -2.64 28.31 2.50
CA GLU A 114 -2.12 29.67 2.44
C GLU A 114 -0.88 29.88 3.30
N SER A 115 -0.77 29.16 4.43
CA SER A 115 0.45 29.18 5.26
C SER A 115 1.62 28.56 4.50
N ILE A 116 1.43 27.38 3.90
CA ILE A 116 2.48 26.70 3.12
C ILE A 116 2.94 27.56 1.94
N GLN A 117 2.01 28.25 1.26
CA GLN A 117 2.32 29.12 0.13
C GLN A 117 3.11 30.38 0.53
N ARG A 118 2.98 30.83 1.77
CA ARG A 118 3.67 32.02 2.29
C ARG A 118 5.06 31.72 2.86
N GLY A 119 5.38 30.45 3.13
CA GLY A 119 6.62 30.00 3.77
C GLY A 119 6.57 30.14 5.29
#